data_AF-A0A0R1FEQ2-F1
#
_entry.id   AF-A0A0R1FEQ2-F1
#
_cell.length_a   1.000
_cell.length_b   1.000
_cell.length_c   1.000
_cell.angle_alpha   90.00
_cell.angle_beta   90.00
_cell.angle_gamma   90.00
#
_symmetry.space_group_name_H-M   'P 1'
#
loop_
_entity.id
_entity.type
_entity.pdbx_description
1 polymer ?
#
loop_
_entity_poly.entity_id
_entity_poly.type
_entity_poly.pdbx_seq_one_letter_code
_entity_poly.pdbx_strand_id
1 'polypeptide(L)' 'MSFQMTTNHAHSPQDIEHYSTTDLRDQFLMEKLFSPADILLTYTYNDRMIFSGVTPTTTGLEIKLDQQLGVDFFLQRR' A
#
# COMPACT_ATOMS: atom_id res chain seq x y z
N MET A 1 -9.31 7.14 -13.06
CA MET A 1 -8.17 6.36 -12.52
C MET A 1 -8.72 5.39 -11.49
N SER A 2 -8.45 4.10 -11.64
CA SER A 2 -8.81 3.10 -10.63
C SER A 2 -7.77 3.17 -9.53
N PHE A 3 -8.11 3.72 -8.36
CA PHE A 3 -7.24 3.64 -7.18
C PHE A 3 -7.12 2.17 -6.75
N GLN A 4 -5.93 1.60 -6.91
CA GLN A 4 -5.62 0.26 -6.41
C GLN A 4 -4.76 0.37 -5.15
N MET A 5 -5.31 -0.10 -4.04
CA MET A 5 -4.61 -0.24 -2.77
C MET A 5 -4.38 -1.73 -2.51
N THR A 6 -3.13 -2.15 -2.53
CA THR A 6 -2.76 -3.52 -2.15
C THR A 6 -2.76 -3.61 -0.63
N THR A 7 -3.41 -4.64 -0.09
CA THR A 7 -3.43 -4.91 1.35
C THR A 7 -2.44 -6.01 1.68
N ASN A 8 -1.59 -5.76 2.67
CA ASN A 8 -0.60 -6.69 3.16
C ASN A 8 -0.86 -7.03 4.62
N HIS A 9 -1.02 -8.32 4.92
CA HIS A 9 -1.26 -8.80 6.27
C HIS A 9 0.04 -8.97 7.06
N ALA A 10 -0.05 -8.77 8.37
CA ALA A 10 1.06 -9.04 9.27
C ALA A 10 1.17 -10.55 9.51
N HIS A 11 2.40 -11.01 9.70
CA HIS A 11 2.73 -12.42 9.93
C HIS A 11 3.53 -12.56 11.24
N SER A 12 3.39 -13.69 11.92
CA SER A 12 4.21 -14.02 13.08
C SER A 12 5.57 -14.57 12.66
N PRO A 13 6.57 -14.60 13.57
CA PRO A 13 7.84 -15.29 13.32
C PRO A 13 7.66 -16.77 12.96
N GLN A 14 6.66 -17.44 13.54
CA GLN A 14 6.37 -18.85 13.26
C GLN A 14 5.81 -19.05 11.85
N ASP A 15 4.98 -18.13 11.36
CA ASP A 15 4.41 -18.21 10.00
C ASP A 15 5.52 -18.15 8.94
N ILE A 16 6.50 -17.26 9.13
CA ILE A 16 7.55 -16.99 8.14
C ILE A 16 8.73 -17.97 8.19
N GLU A 17 8.81 -18.83 9.21
CA GLU A 17 9.98 -19.67 9.47
C GLU A 17 10.34 -20.59 8.28
N HIS A 18 9.32 -21.06 7.55
CA HIS A 18 9.46 -22.01 6.45
C HIS A 18 9.11 -21.41 5.07
N TYR A 19 8.99 -20.08 4.99
CA TYR A 19 8.69 -19.42 3.73
C TYR A 19 9.83 -19.63 2.72
N SER A 20 9.46 -19.90 1.48
CA SER A 20 10.42 -19.85 0.39
C SER A 20 10.85 -18.40 0.11
N THR A 21 11.93 -18.23 -0.65
CA THR A 21 12.36 -16.91 -1.13
C THR A 21 11.24 -16.19 -1.88
N THR A 22 10.41 -16.93 -2.63
CA THR A 22 9.27 -16.36 -3.35
C THR A 22 8.20 -15.89 -2.38
N ASP A 23 7.83 -16.72 -1.40
CA ASP A 23 6.80 -16.36 -0.40
C ASP A 23 7.21 -15.11 0.40
N LEU A 24 8.47 -15.00 0.80
CA LEU A 24 8.99 -13.81 1.47
C LEU A 24 8.85 -12.55 0.61
N ARG A 25 9.11 -12.63 -0.69
CA ARG A 25 8.95 -11.48 -1.60
C ARG A 25 7.48 -11.13 -1.79
N ASP A 26 6.63 -12.12 -1.99
CA ASP A 26 5.20 -11.92 -2.19
C ASP A 26 4.56 -11.25 -0.95
N GLN A 27 5.07 -11.55 0.25
CA GLN A 27 4.54 -10.97 1.49
C GLN A 27 5.24 -9.68 1.94
N PHE A 28 6.51 -9.44 1.63
CA PHE A 28 7.25 -8.33 2.25
C PHE A 28 7.87 -7.36 1.23
N LEU A 29 7.81 -7.64 -0.06
CA LEU A 29 8.38 -6.80 -1.11
C LEU A 29 7.31 -6.19 -2.02
N MET A 30 7.36 -4.87 -2.12
CA MET A 30 6.57 -4.12 -3.10
C MET A 30 7.48 -3.79 -4.29
N GLU A 31 7.44 -4.62 -5.34
CA GLU A 31 8.37 -4.53 -6.48
C GLU A 31 8.28 -3.21 -7.25
N LYS A 32 7.09 -2.60 -7.27
CA LYS A 32 6.85 -1.33 -7.94
C LYS A 32 6.25 -0.33 -6.96
N LEU A 33 7.01 0.73 -6.68
CA LEU A 33 6.56 1.86 -5.85
C LEU A 33 6.15 3.07 -6.70
N PHE A 34 6.87 3.34 -7.79
CA PHE A 34 6.64 4.52 -8.62
C PHE A 34 6.15 4.13 -10.02
N SER A 35 5.15 4.86 -10.50
CA SER A 35 4.61 4.71 -11.84
C SER A 35 4.20 6.09 -12.37
N PRO A 36 4.70 6.53 -13.54
CA PRO A 36 4.40 7.86 -14.05
C PRO A 36 2.89 8.12 -14.14
N ALA A 37 2.47 9.32 -13.69
CA ALA A 37 1.08 9.77 -13.65
C ALA A 37 0.13 8.92 -12.78
N ASP A 38 0.68 8.20 -11.79
CA ASP A 38 -0.07 7.24 -10.99
C ASP A 38 0.31 7.29 -9.50
N ILE A 39 -0.55 6.68 -8.68
CA ILE A 39 -0.38 6.51 -7.23
C ILE A 39 -0.48 5.01 -6.93
N LEU A 40 0.62 4.41 -6.47
CA LEU A 40 0.63 3.01 -6.02
C LEU A 40 0.62 2.97 -4.49
N LEU A 41 -0.44 2.42 -3.89
CA LEU A 41 -0.64 2.39 -2.43
C LEU A 41 -0.53 0.97 -1.89
N THR A 42 0.15 0.82 -0.77
CA THR A 42 0.14 -0.41 0.03
C THR A 42 -0.32 -0.09 1.46
N TYR A 43 -1.35 -0.79 1.92
CA TYR A 43 -1.82 -0.78 3.30
C TYR A 43 -1.27 -2.02 4.01
N THR A 44 -0.39 -1.83 4.98
CA THR A 44 0.08 -2.93 5.82
C THR A 44 -0.70 -2.99 7.13
N TYR A 45 -1.03 -4.19 7.58
CA TYR A 45 -1.61 -4.42 8.91
C TYR A 45 -0.60 -4.23 10.04
N ASN A 46 0.69 -4.10 9.74
CA ASN A 46 1.68 -3.61 10.71
C ASN A 46 1.38 -2.14 11.00
N ASP A 47 0.76 -1.88 12.16
CA ASP A 47 0.33 -0.55 12.63
C ASP A 47 -0.54 0.25 11.64
N ARG A 48 -1.20 -0.44 10.70
CA ARG A 48 -2.14 0.17 9.73
C ARG A 48 -1.49 1.27 8.87
N MET A 49 -0.18 1.19 8.68
CA MET A 49 0.57 2.13 7.86
C MET A 49 0.13 2.03 6.40
N ILE A 50 -0.03 3.19 5.77
CA ILE A 50 -0.14 3.31 4.31
C ILE A 50 1.16 3.94 3.84
N PHE A 51 1.84 3.29 2.91
CA PHE A 51 2.93 3.88 2.16
C PHE A 51 2.65 3.79 0.66
N SER A 52 3.23 4.72 -0.09
CA SER A 52 2.92 4.90 -1.49
C SER A 52 4.05 5.59 -2.24
N GLY A 53 4.19 5.29 -3.53
CA GLY A 53 4.84 6.19 -4.46
C GLY A 53 3.81 6.99 -5.24
N VAL A 54 3.96 8.32 -5.17
CA VAL A 54 3.15 9.30 -5.91
C VAL A 54 4.06 9.93 -6.96
N THR A 55 3.79 9.71 -8.25
CA THR A 55 4.67 10.20 -9.33
C THR A 55 3.87 11.07 -10.32
N PRO A 56 3.61 12.35 -9.98
CA PRO A 56 2.92 13.26 -10.88
C PRO A 56 3.80 13.56 -12.11
N THR A 57 3.15 13.85 -13.24
CA THR A 57 3.85 14.21 -14.49
C THR A 57 3.38 15.57 -14.99
N THR A 58 2.21 15.64 -15.61
CA THR A 58 1.64 16.88 -16.18
C THR A 58 0.52 17.45 -15.32
N THR A 59 -0.10 16.63 -14.46
CA THR A 59 -1.20 17.01 -13.58
C THR A 59 -0.89 16.62 -12.14
N GLY A 60 -1.42 17.41 -11.20
CA GLY A 60 -1.34 17.07 -9.78
C GLY A 60 -2.12 15.79 -9.47
N LEU A 61 -1.56 14.96 -8.62
CA LEU A 61 -2.19 13.74 -8.12
C LEU A 61 -2.56 13.93 -6.65
N GLU A 62 -3.72 13.43 -6.25
CA GLU A 62 -4.23 13.50 -4.88
C GLU A 62 -4.74 12.11 -4.49
N ILE A 63 -4.37 11.65 -3.29
CA ILE A 63 -4.86 10.38 -2.74
C ILE A 63 -6.30 10.56 -2.25
N LYS A 64 -7.26 9.95 -2.96
CA LYS A 64 -8.68 9.99 -2.62
C LYS A 64 -9.10 8.65 -2.02
N LEU A 65 -8.95 8.54 -0.70
CA LEU A 65 -9.35 7.38 0.10
C LEU A 65 -10.30 7.83 1.21
N ASP A 66 -11.54 7.39 1.14
CA ASP A 66 -12.62 7.73 2.08
C ASP A 66 -13.32 6.48 2.62
N GLN A 67 -14.28 5.91 1.88
CA GLN A 67 -15.15 4.79 2.29
C GLN A 67 -14.36 3.53 2.66
N GLN A 68 -13.23 3.28 1.99
CA GLN A 68 -12.36 2.13 2.31
C GLN A 68 -11.72 2.23 3.70
N LEU A 69 -11.61 3.45 4.26
CA LEU A 69 -11.00 3.73 5.55
C LEU A 69 -12.03 4.16 6.62
N GLY A 70 -13.31 4.26 6.26
CA GLY A 70 -14.38 4.69 7.18
C GLY A 70 -14.27 6.16 7.61
N VAL A 71 -13.75 7.02 6.74
CA VAL A 71 -13.52 8.46 6.98
C VAL A 71 -14.00 9.27 5.77
N ASP A 72 -14.19 10.57 5.94
CA ASP A 72 -14.63 11.48 4.88
C ASP A 72 -13.49 11.88 3.92
N PHE A 73 -12.25 11.86 4.41
CA PHE A 73 -11.05 12.18 3.63
C PHE A 73 -9.80 11.50 4.21
N PHE A 74 -8.78 11.34 3.37
CA PHE A 74 -7.61 10.48 3.64
C PHE A 74 -6.92 10.73 4.98
N LEU A 75 -6.72 12.00 5.35
CA LEU A 75 -5.98 12.41 6.56
C LEU A 75 -6.87 12.73 7.76
N GLN A 76 -8.17 12.40 7.74
CA GLN A 76 -9.07 12.75 8.85
C GLN A 76 -8.63 12.16 10.20
N ARG A 77 -7.94 11.00 10.17
CA ARG A 77 -7.51 10.25 11.37
C ARG A 77 -6.15 9.56 11.16
N ARG A 78 -5.21 10.23 10.50
CA ARG A 78 -3.85 9.73 10.22
C ARG A 78 -2.80 10.77 10.55
#